data_AF-A0A964R8J5-F1
#
_entry.id   AF-A0A964R8J5-F1
#
_cell.length_a   1.000
_cell.length_b   1.000
_cell.length_c   1.000
_cell.angle_alpha   90.00
_cell.angle_beta   90.00
_cell.angle_gamma   90.00
#
_symmetry.space_group_name_H-M   'P 1'
#
loop_
_entity.id
_entity.type
_entity.pdbx_description
1 polymer ?
#
loop_
_entity_poly.entity_id
_entity_poly.type
_entity_poly.pdbx_seq_one_letter_code
_entity_poly.pdbx_strand_id
1 'polypeptide(L)'
;MNKSPTPDLIFDVGMNNGDDAGFYIECGFRVVAVEANEAFCGQVAARFPEAVRDGRLVIQNVAVAGEPGEVEFWINEDHPEWSALDVASAARGGHRHRKVTVPALRFGDLLRQHGVPHYLKVDIESADHFCLDGLREVGLPDYLSVEVSDVALVDACEALGYRRFMLVEQSSLLPIDDWSGPLGWTAQFPRILTAHRAWPFRLIRKLAGYQRIRALGQRSRRFPGRDFPIGSSGDFGSNLTGTWVSGDAVKALWHRHYRHWTSHGREFWCDLHASRE
;
A
#
# COMPACT_ATOMS: atom_id res chain seq x y z
N MET A 1 -22.80 16.76 4.57
CA MET A 1 -22.35 16.46 5.94
C MET A 1 -21.39 15.31 5.84
N ASN A 2 -20.17 15.47 6.36
CA ASN A 2 -19.17 14.39 6.28
C ASN A 2 -19.61 13.24 7.19
N LYS A 3 -19.57 12.00 6.68
CA LYS A 3 -19.81 10.81 7.49
C LYS A 3 -18.65 10.60 8.46
N SER A 4 -18.94 10.14 9.67
CA SER A 4 -17.93 9.56 10.57
C SER A 4 -17.46 8.19 10.05
N PRO A 5 -16.23 7.78 10.37
CA PRO A 5 -15.78 6.40 10.18
C PRO A 5 -16.68 5.36 10.85
N THR A 6 -16.63 4.16 10.29
CA THR A 6 -17.34 2.95 10.75
C THR A 6 -16.29 2.03 11.39
N PRO A 7 -16.26 1.87 12.74
CA PRO A 7 -15.09 1.32 13.45
C PRO A 7 -14.67 -0.10 13.05
N ASP A 8 -15.59 -0.93 12.57
CA ASP A 8 -15.35 -2.32 12.17
C ASP A 8 -15.18 -2.51 10.65
N LEU A 9 -15.04 -1.42 9.90
CA LEU A 9 -14.99 -1.42 8.43
C LEU A 9 -13.60 -1.04 7.92
N ILE A 10 -13.06 -1.85 7.01
CA ILE A 10 -11.82 -1.57 6.26
C ILE A 10 -12.14 -1.55 4.76
N PHE A 11 -11.46 -0.68 4.02
CA PHE A 11 -11.42 -0.74 2.56
C PHE A 11 -10.03 -1.18 2.09
N ASP A 12 -10.00 -2.13 1.16
CA ASP A 12 -8.78 -2.62 0.49
C ASP A 12 -8.92 -2.33 -1.01
N VAL A 13 -8.37 -1.20 -1.45
CA VAL A 13 -8.48 -0.72 -2.84
C VAL A 13 -7.19 -1.09 -3.57
N GLY A 14 -7.28 -2.00 -4.53
CA GLY A 14 -6.11 -2.76 -5.01
C GLY A 14 -5.96 -4.09 -4.28
N MET A 15 -7.06 -4.86 -4.22
CA MET A 15 -7.13 -6.13 -3.47
C MET A 15 -6.14 -7.19 -3.95
N ASN A 16 -5.84 -7.24 -5.26
CA ASN A 16 -4.89 -8.18 -5.85
C ASN A 16 -5.26 -9.64 -5.45
N ASN A 17 -4.35 -10.40 -4.84
CA ASN A 17 -4.56 -11.78 -4.42
C ASN A 17 -5.38 -11.95 -3.12
N GLY A 18 -5.79 -10.85 -2.49
CA GLY A 18 -6.56 -10.83 -1.24
C GLY A 18 -5.78 -11.21 0.03
N ASP A 19 -4.44 -11.13 0.03
CA ASP A 19 -3.65 -11.36 1.25
C ASP A 19 -3.94 -10.33 2.35
N ASP A 20 -3.99 -9.03 2.01
CA ASP A 20 -4.30 -7.95 2.95
C ASP A 20 -5.77 -8.01 3.40
N ALA A 21 -6.73 -8.10 2.47
CA ALA A 21 -8.13 -8.39 2.80
C ALA A 21 -8.30 -9.60 3.74
N GLY A 22 -7.57 -10.70 3.50
CA GLY A 22 -7.56 -11.88 4.37
C GLY A 22 -7.10 -11.57 5.80
N PHE A 23 -5.98 -10.86 5.93
CA PHE A 23 -5.44 -10.42 7.22
C PHE A 23 -6.39 -9.46 7.97
N TYR A 24 -7.06 -8.55 7.27
CA TYR A 24 -8.07 -7.66 7.86
C TYR A 24 -9.29 -8.44 8.39
N ILE A 25 -9.73 -9.50 7.68
CA ILE A 25 -10.79 -10.41 8.13
C ILE A 25 -10.34 -11.24 9.36
N GLU A 26 -9.08 -11.72 9.39
CA GLU A 26 -8.52 -12.40 10.57
C GLU A 26 -8.42 -11.49 11.80
N CYS A 27 -8.21 -10.19 11.59
CA CYS A 27 -8.27 -9.17 12.64
C CYS A 27 -9.71 -8.79 13.05
N GLY A 28 -10.74 -9.41 12.46
CA GLY A 28 -12.14 -9.28 12.86
C GLY A 28 -12.93 -8.16 12.17
N PHE A 29 -12.35 -7.49 11.17
CA PHE A 29 -13.00 -6.41 10.44
C PHE A 29 -13.89 -6.94 9.30
N ARG A 30 -14.89 -6.13 8.90
CA ARG A 30 -15.57 -6.26 7.62
C ARG A 30 -14.75 -5.51 6.56
N VAL A 31 -14.52 -6.14 5.43
CA VAL A 31 -13.70 -5.59 4.33
C VAL A 31 -14.56 -5.32 3.11
N VAL A 32 -14.47 -4.11 2.56
CA VAL A 32 -14.88 -3.81 1.18
C VAL A 32 -13.61 -3.79 0.34
N ALA A 33 -13.44 -4.81 -0.49
CA ALA A 33 -12.28 -4.95 -1.34
C ALA A 33 -12.63 -4.51 -2.76
N VAL A 34 -11.78 -3.72 -3.41
CA VAL A 34 -12.03 -3.11 -4.73
C VAL A 34 -10.93 -3.53 -5.69
N GLU A 35 -11.32 -4.06 -6.85
CA GLU A 35 -10.41 -4.67 -7.81
C GLU A 35 -11.00 -4.64 -9.23
N ALA A 36 -10.23 -4.17 -10.21
CA ALA A 36 -10.67 -4.12 -11.61
C ALA A 36 -10.54 -5.48 -12.32
N ASN A 37 -9.56 -6.30 -11.92
CA ASN A 37 -9.27 -7.58 -12.53
C ASN A 37 -10.28 -8.67 -12.06
N GLU A 38 -11.26 -9.00 -12.90
CA GLU A 38 -12.25 -10.06 -12.67
C GLU A 38 -11.61 -11.39 -12.21
N ALA A 39 -10.45 -11.75 -12.77
CA ALA A 39 -9.76 -12.98 -12.43
C ALA A 39 -9.28 -13.00 -10.96
N PHE A 40 -8.88 -11.85 -10.41
CA PHE A 40 -8.54 -11.72 -8.99
C PHE A 40 -9.81 -11.73 -8.12
N CYS A 41 -10.87 -11.03 -8.51
CA CYS A 41 -12.17 -11.07 -7.83
C CYS A 41 -12.69 -12.52 -7.67
N GLY A 42 -12.64 -13.32 -8.73
CA GLY A 42 -13.04 -14.73 -8.71
C GLY A 42 -12.13 -15.60 -7.82
N GLN A 43 -10.81 -15.38 -7.86
CA GLN A 43 -9.85 -16.10 -7.00
C GLN A 43 -10.08 -15.81 -5.51
N VAL A 44 -10.25 -14.54 -5.13
CA VAL A 44 -10.45 -14.15 -3.73
C VAL A 44 -11.81 -14.58 -3.21
N ALA A 45 -12.87 -14.52 -4.04
CA ALA A 45 -14.18 -15.07 -3.70
C ALA A 45 -14.14 -16.58 -3.43
N ALA A 46 -13.37 -17.35 -4.23
CA ALA A 46 -13.16 -18.77 -4.03
C ALA A 46 -12.23 -19.11 -2.85
N ARG A 47 -11.34 -18.18 -2.47
CA ARG A 47 -10.41 -18.30 -1.33
C ARG A 47 -11.08 -18.08 0.03
N PHE A 48 -12.07 -17.18 0.10
CA PHE A 48 -12.76 -16.81 1.35
C PHE A 48 -14.30 -16.95 1.27
N PRO A 49 -14.85 -18.12 0.86
CA PRO A 49 -16.28 -18.26 0.62
C PRO A 49 -17.14 -18.03 1.88
N GLU A 50 -16.61 -18.31 3.07
CA GLU A 50 -17.26 -17.92 4.33
C GLU A 50 -17.36 -16.41 4.47
N ALA A 51 -16.25 -15.67 4.30
CA ALA A 51 -16.27 -14.23 4.51
C ALA A 51 -17.22 -13.52 3.54
N VAL A 52 -17.28 -13.98 2.28
CA VAL A 52 -18.21 -13.45 1.28
C VAL A 52 -19.67 -13.76 1.66
N ARG A 53 -19.99 -15.02 1.97
CA ARG A 53 -21.35 -15.44 2.35
C ARG A 53 -21.86 -14.74 3.61
N ASP A 54 -20.98 -14.56 4.59
CA ASP A 54 -21.32 -13.99 5.89
C ASP A 54 -21.31 -12.43 5.87
N GLY A 55 -21.04 -11.80 4.73
CA GLY A 55 -20.97 -10.33 4.58
C GLY A 55 -19.76 -9.67 5.25
N ARG A 56 -18.74 -10.45 5.62
CA ARG A 56 -17.46 -9.98 6.17
C ARG A 56 -16.47 -9.55 5.09
N LEU A 57 -16.64 -10.03 3.85
CA LEU A 57 -15.91 -9.59 2.67
C LEU A 57 -16.91 -9.22 1.57
N VAL A 58 -16.86 -7.98 1.10
CA VAL A 58 -17.63 -7.50 -0.06
C VAL A 58 -16.64 -7.15 -1.16
N ILE A 59 -16.61 -7.93 -2.23
CA ILE A 59 -15.74 -7.68 -3.38
C ILE A 59 -16.50 -6.82 -4.40
N GLN A 60 -15.93 -5.67 -4.74
CA GLN A 60 -16.41 -4.76 -5.78
C GLN A 60 -15.51 -4.93 -7.01
N ASN A 61 -15.97 -5.69 -8.01
CA ASN A 61 -15.23 -5.84 -9.25
C ASN A 61 -15.44 -4.61 -10.15
N VAL A 62 -14.75 -3.53 -9.84
CA VAL A 62 -14.80 -2.25 -10.56
C VAL A 62 -13.42 -1.57 -10.53
N ALA A 63 -13.12 -0.77 -11.54
CA ALA A 63 -12.08 0.25 -11.43
C ALA A 63 -12.58 1.46 -10.61
N VAL A 64 -11.67 2.11 -9.89
CA VAL A 64 -11.92 3.44 -9.32
C VAL A 64 -11.53 4.49 -10.35
N ALA A 65 -12.47 5.35 -10.75
CA ALA A 65 -12.26 6.37 -11.77
C ALA A 65 -12.95 7.69 -11.42
N GLY A 66 -12.65 8.76 -12.16
CA GLY A 66 -13.24 10.09 -11.97
C GLY A 66 -14.75 10.18 -12.28
N GLU A 67 -15.29 9.28 -13.10
CA GLU A 67 -16.73 9.17 -13.40
C GLU A 67 -17.18 7.70 -13.46
N PRO A 68 -18.45 7.39 -13.17
CA PRO A 68 -18.98 6.03 -13.26
C PRO A 68 -19.31 5.64 -14.70
N GLY A 69 -19.18 4.36 -15.05
CA GLY A 69 -19.46 3.85 -16.39
C GLY A 69 -18.64 2.61 -16.72
N GLU A 70 -18.03 2.59 -17.90
CA GLU A 70 -17.01 1.62 -18.28
C GLU A 70 -15.72 2.35 -18.70
N VAL A 71 -14.57 1.77 -18.40
CA VAL A 71 -13.24 2.33 -18.70
C VAL A 71 -12.32 1.29 -19.34
N GLU A 72 -11.31 1.77 -20.07
CA GLU A 72 -10.20 0.93 -20.50
C GLU A 72 -9.29 0.62 -19.30
N PHE A 73 -8.94 -0.65 -19.12
CA PHE A 73 -8.01 -1.11 -18.08
C PHE A 73 -6.99 -2.07 -18.71
N TRP A 74 -5.74 -1.97 -18.29
CA TRP A 74 -4.62 -2.67 -18.90
C TRP A 74 -4.07 -3.72 -17.92
N ILE A 75 -4.38 -4.98 -18.20
CA ILE A 75 -3.88 -6.11 -17.43
C ILE A 75 -2.47 -6.43 -17.91
N ASN A 76 -1.49 -6.36 -17.01
CA ASN A 76 -0.14 -6.85 -17.25
C ASN A 76 -0.14 -8.40 -17.17
N GLU A 77 0.45 -9.07 -18.15
CA GLU A 77 0.43 -10.54 -18.25
C GLU A 77 1.66 -11.23 -17.64
N ASP A 78 2.70 -10.45 -17.29
CA ASP A 78 3.94 -10.93 -16.65
C ASP A 78 3.95 -10.61 -15.14
N HIS A 79 3.33 -9.49 -14.76
CA HIS A 79 3.15 -8.99 -13.38
C HIS A 79 1.74 -8.42 -13.20
N PRO A 80 0.69 -9.26 -13.05
CA PRO A 80 -0.69 -8.81 -12.98
C PRO A 80 -1.01 -7.85 -11.81
N GLU A 81 -0.15 -7.81 -10.79
CA GLU A 81 -0.16 -6.82 -9.71
C GLU A 81 0.07 -5.37 -10.20
N TRP A 82 0.71 -5.15 -11.37
CA TRP A 82 0.94 -3.84 -11.97
C TRP A 82 -0.13 -3.46 -13.00
N SER A 83 -1.35 -3.99 -12.88
CA SER A 83 -2.43 -3.70 -13.82
C SER A 83 -3.08 -2.34 -13.52
N ALA A 84 -3.17 -1.46 -14.51
CA ALA A 84 -3.49 -0.05 -14.31
C ALA A 84 -4.51 0.49 -15.34
N LEU A 85 -5.07 1.68 -15.07
CA LEU A 85 -5.92 2.40 -16.04
C LEU A 85 -5.13 2.96 -17.22
N ASP A 86 -3.82 3.19 -17.05
CA ASP A 86 -2.94 3.69 -18.10
C ASP A 86 -1.94 2.62 -18.58
N VAL A 87 -1.52 2.74 -19.84
CA VAL A 87 -0.62 1.77 -20.49
C VAL A 87 0.86 1.97 -20.12
N ALA A 88 1.27 3.12 -19.61
CA ALA A 88 2.67 3.36 -19.23
C ALA A 88 3.01 2.69 -17.89
N SER A 89 2.10 2.70 -16.93
CA SER A 89 2.21 1.90 -15.70
C SER A 89 2.06 0.41 -16.01
N ALA A 90 0.99 0.02 -16.73
CA ALA A 90 0.74 -1.39 -17.03
C ALA A 90 1.80 -2.06 -17.93
N ALA A 91 2.47 -1.31 -18.81
CA ALA A 91 3.59 -1.79 -19.63
C ALA A 91 4.98 -1.46 -19.05
N ARG A 92 5.07 -1.08 -17.76
CA ARG A 92 6.34 -0.79 -17.06
C ARG A 92 7.35 -1.92 -17.29
N GLY A 93 8.57 -1.56 -17.71
CA GLY A 93 9.63 -2.51 -18.08
C GLY A 93 9.52 -3.13 -19.48
N GLY A 94 8.49 -2.80 -20.26
CA GLY A 94 8.21 -3.43 -21.57
C GLY A 94 7.51 -4.78 -21.46
N HIS A 95 6.83 -5.04 -20.34
CA HIS A 95 6.10 -6.27 -20.07
C HIS A 95 4.89 -6.44 -21.00
N ARG A 96 4.48 -7.68 -21.23
CA ARG A 96 3.28 -8.02 -21.99
C ARG A 96 2.04 -7.50 -21.25
N HIS A 97 1.10 -6.97 -22.00
CA HIS A 97 -0.12 -6.39 -21.46
C HIS A 97 -1.27 -6.57 -22.44
N ARG A 98 -2.49 -6.67 -21.91
CA ARG A 98 -3.73 -6.74 -22.70
C ARG A 98 -4.74 -5.74 -22.19
N LYS A 99 -5.40 -5.02 -23.10
CA LYS A 99 -6.54 -4.17 -22.74
C LYS A 99 -7.79 -5.01 -22.49
N VAL A 100 -8.54 -4.62 -21.47
CA VAL A 100 -9.93 -5.02 -21.22
C VAL A 100 -10.78 -3.77 -21.02
N THR A 101 -12.10 -3.92 -21.13
CA THR A 101 -13.07 -2.94 -20.64
C THR A 101 -13.59 -3.44 -19.30
N VAL A 102 -13.67 -2.57 -18.30
CA VAL A 102 -14.18 -2.89 -16.96
C VAL A 102 -15.21 -1.85 -16.50
N PRO A 103 -16.21 -2.23 -15.68
CA PRO A 103 -17.07 -1.26 -15.03
C PRO A 103 -16.26 -0.36 -14.08
N ALA A 104 -16.66 0.89 -13.96
CA ALA A 104 -15.99 1.89 -13.12
C ALA A 104 -16.99 2.61 -12.20
N LEU A 105 -16.51 2.94 -11.00
CA LEU A 105 -17.22 3.78 -10.03
C LEU A 105 -16.30 4.87 -9.47
N ARG A 106 -16.89 5.98 -9.06
CA ARG A 106 -16.18 6.99 -8.27
C ARG A 106 -16.05 6.52 -6.83
N PHE A 107 -14.91 6.80 -6.21
CA PHE A 107 -14.67 6.37 -4.83
C PHE A 107 -15.70 6.95 -3.83
N GLY A 108 -16.16 8.18 -4.06
CA GLY A 108 -17.24 8.79 -3.28
C GLY A 108 -18.54 7.98 -3.29
N ASP A 109 -18.85 7.27 -4.38
CA ASP A 109 -20.07 6.45 -4.47
C ASP A 109 -19.94 5.13 -3.70
N LEU A 110 -18.75 4.54 -3.66
CA LEU A 110 -18.44 3.39 -2.78
C LEU A 110 -18.54 3.78 -1.29
N LEU A 111 -18.02 4.94 -0.89
CA LEU A 111 -18.14 5.48 0.48
C LEU A 111 -19.59 5.88 0.83
N ARG A 112 -20.39 6.30 -0.15
CA ARG A 112 -21.83 6.54 0.02
C ARG A 112 -22.57 5.23 0.29
N GLN A 113 -22.27 4.17 -0.46
CA GLN A 113 -22.90 2.85 -0.40
C GLN A 113 -22.55 2.08 0.89
N HIS A 114 -21.26 1.91 1.20
CA HIS A 114 -20.81 1.00 2.28
C HIS A 114 -20.49 1.72 3.60
N GLY A 115 -20.26 3.05 3.55
CA GLY A 115 -19.80 3.84 4.69
C GLY A 115 -18.36 4.33 4.50
N VAL A 116 -17.93 5.24 5.39
CA VAL A 116 -16.51 5.61 5.50
C VAL A 116 -15.85 4.56 6.40
N PRO A 117 -14.74 3.92 6.00
CA PRO A 117 -14.06 2.91 6.80
C PRO A 117 -13.25 3.55 7.95
N HIS A 118 -12.86 2.74 8.92
CA HIS A 118 -11.86 3.11 9.93
C HIS A 118 -10.45 3.19 9.32
N TYR A 119 -10.09 2.21 8.48
CA TYR A 119 -8.83 2.15 7.74
C TYR A 119 -9.06 1.94 6.23
N LEU A 120 -8.25 2.60 5.42
CA LEU A 120 -8.28 2.54 3.95
C LEU A 120 -6.87 2.29 3.41
N LYS A 121 -6.66 1.16 2.72
CA LYS A 121 -5.51 0.93 1.82
C LYS A 121 -5.89 1.36 0.41
N VAL A 122 -5.01 2.10 -0.26
CA VAL A 122 -5.11 2.46 -1.69
C VAL A 122 -3.79 2.12 -2.38
N ASP A 123 -3.88 1.29 -3.42
CA ASP A 123 -2.75 0.64 -4.09
C ASP A 123 -3.19 0.27 -5.52
N ILE A 124 -3.46 1.29 -6.35
CA ILE A 124 -4.09 1.13 -7.68
C ILE A 124 -3.31 1.84 -8.80
N GLU A 125 -1.98 1.84 -8.70
CA GLU A 125 -1.00 2.24 -9.73
C GLU A 125 -1.42 3.51 -10.51
N SER A 126 -1.19 4.68 -9.87
CA SER A 126 -1.46 6.05 -10.34
C SER A 126 -2.92 6.54 -10.26
N ALA A 127 -3.91 5.65 -10.15
CA ALA A 127 -5.31 6.00 -10.03
C ALA A 127 -5.73 6.47 -8.61
N ASP A 128 -4.79 6.44 -7.66
CA ASP A 128 -5.00 6.63 -6.21
C ASP A 128 -5.59 8.00 -5.86
N HIS A 129 -5.34 9.00 -6.70
CA HIS A 129 -5.88 10.35 -6.57
C HIS A 129 -7.42 10.39 -6.62
N PHE A 130 -8.08 9.49 -7.37
CA PHE A 130 -9.55 9.38 -7.38
C PHE A 130 -10.11 8.95 -6.02
N CYS A 131 -9.34 8.21 -5.21
CA CYS A 131 -9.73 7.91 -3.83
C CYS A 131 -9.68 9.15 -2.94
N LEU A 132 -8.63 9.97 -3.07
CA LEU A 132 -8.48 11.22 -2.30
C LEU A 132 -9.59 12.23 -2.62
N ASP A 133 -10.03 12.32 -3.87
CA ASP A 133 -11.15 13.18 -4.25
C ASP A 133 -12.49 12.64 -3.69
N GLY A 134 -12.73 11.33 -3.74
CA GLY A 134 -13.90 10.70 -3.10
C GLY A 134 -13.94 10.89 -1.58
N LEU A 135 -12.79 10.87 -0.91
CA LEU A 135 -12.66 11.22 0.51
C LEU A 135 -13.11 12.66 0.78
N ARG A 136 -12.73 13.61 -0.09
CA ARG A 136 -13.10 15.04 0.02
C ARG A 136 -14.62 15.25 -0.07
N GLU A 137 -15.32 14.43 -0.85
CA GLU A 137 -16.78 14.51 -1.03
C GLU A 137 -17.60 13.93 0.13
N VAL A 138 -17.09 12.93 0.86
CA VAL A 138 -17.93 12.08 1.74
C VAL A 138 -17.49 12.06 3.20
N GLY A 139 -16.19 12.05 3.48
CA GLY A 139 -15.64 11.88 4.83
C GLY A 139 -14.32 11.13 4.86
N LEU A 140 -13.61 11.25 5.97
CA LEU A 140 -12.24 10.76 6.14
C LEU A 140 -12.20 9.58 7.12
N PRO A 141 -11.55 8.46 6.76
CA PRO A 141 -11.08 7.44 7.69
C PRO A 141 -10.24 8.01 8.84
N ASP A 142 -10.09 7.23 9.91
CA ASP A 142 -9.16 7.57 11.00
C ASP A 142 -7.71 7.32 10.58
N TYR A 143 -7.52 6.30 9.74
CA TYR A 143 -6.24 5.90 9.15
C TYR A 143 -6.35 5.68 7.64
N LEU A 144 -5.34 6.13 6.90
CA LEU A 144 -5.18 5.96 5.46
C LEU A 144 -3.79 5.39 5.18
N SER A 145 -3.65 4.56 4.15
CA SER A 145 -2.38 4.14 3.55
C SER A 145 -2.46 4.28 2.03
N VAL A 146 -1.45 4.91 1.41
CA VAL A 146 -1.33 5.09 -0.04
C VAL A 146 0.15 4.97 -0.45
N GLU A 147 0.45 4.34 -1.58
CA GLU A 147 1.80 4.30 -2.15
C GLU A 147 2.35 5.72 -2.42
N VAL A 148 3.62 5.99 -2.08
CA VAL A 148 4.22 7.34 -2.25
C VAL A 148 4.94 7.51 -3.58
N SER A 149 4.19 7.98 -4.58
CA SER A 149 4.72 8.46 -5.85
C SER A 149 5.45 9.82 -5.73
N ASP A 150 4.90 10.78 -4.96
CA ASP A 150 5.50 12.10 -4.73
C ASP A 150 5.16 12.64 -3.31
N VAL A 151 5.99 13.55 -2.78
CA VAL A 151 5.74 14.25 -1.50
C VAL A 151 4.48 15.12 -1.50
N ALA A 152 4.00 15.56 -2.68
CA ALA A 152 2.74 16.28 -2.85
C ALA A 152 1.52 15.49 -2.33
N LEU A 153 1.62 14.15 -2.22
CA LEU A 153 0.63 13.30 -1.56
C LEU A 153 0.42 13.70 -0.08
N VAL A 154 1.50 14.11 0.61
CA VAL A 154 1.42 14.59 2.00
C VAL A 154 0.61 15.89 2.06
N ASP A 155 0.89 16.84 1.17
CA ASP A 155 0.16 18.11 1.10
C ASP A 155 -1.33 17.89 0.77
N ALA A 156 -1.64 16.93 -0.11
CA ALA A 156 -3.02 16.52 -0.40
C ALA A 156 -3.72 15.93 0.84
N CYS A 157 -3.03 15.10 1.62
CA CYS A 157 -3.56 14.54 2.88
C CYS A 157 -3.71 15.61 3.98
N GLU A 158 -2.79 16.57 4.09
CA GLU A 158 -2.91 17.71 5.00
C GLU A 158 -4.09 18.62 4.61
N ALA A 159 -4.31 18.83 3.30
CA ALA A 159 -5.45 19.57 2.78
C ALA A 159 -6.80 18.86 2.99
N LEU A 160 -6.82 17.52 2.96
CA LEU A 160 -8.01 16.73 3.33
C LEU A 160 -8.34 16.87 4.82
N GLY A 161 -7.34 16.73 5.70
CA GLY A 161 -7.53 16.87 7.15
C GLY A 161 -6.63 16.00 8.04
N TYR A 162 -5.75 15.17 7.46
CA TYR A 162 -4.79 14.37 8.24
C TYR A 162 -3.70 15.25 8.84
N ARG A 163 -3.17 14.86 10.01
CA ARG A 163 -2.27 15.70 10.84
C ARG A 163 -1.01 14.99 11.32
N ARG A 164 -1.00 13.66 11.36
CA ARG A 164 0.22 12.88 11.55
C ARG A 164 0.40 11.87 10.44
N PHE A 165 1.65 11.50 10.22
CA PHE A 165 2.10 10.68 9.11
C PHE A 165 3.19 9.71 9.54
N MET A 166 3.30 8.58 8.84
CA MET A 166 4.38 7.62 8.96
C MET A 166 4.68 7.06 7.57
N LEU A 167 5.95 6.78 7.26
CA LEU A 167 6.33 6.03 6.07
C LEU A 167 6.67 4.60 6.47
N VAL A 168 6.21 3.61 5.71
CA VAL A 168 6.56 2.18 5.90
C VAL A 168 7.14 1.63 4.60
N GLU A 169 8.26 0.91 4.70
CA GLU A 169 8.97 0.41 3.52
C GLU A 169 8.41 -0.94 3.07
N GLN A 170 7.69 -0.96 1.94
CA GLN A 170 6.89 -2.10 1.44
C GLN A 170 7.64 -3.44 1.40
N SER A 171 8.95 -3.49 1.12
CA SER A 171 9.68 -4.77 1.07
C SER A 171 9.90 -5.37 2.47
N SER A 172 10.14 -4.54 3.48
CA SER A 172 10.51 -4.94 4.84
C SER A 172 9.35 -4.85 5.85
N LEU A 173 8.31 -4.08 5.55
CA LEU A 173 7.18 -3.76 6.43
C LEU A 173 7.57 -3.01 7.71
N LEU A 174 8.72 -2.35 7.70
CA LEU A 174 9.18 -1.57 8.85
C LEU A 174 8.99 -0.08 8.63
N PRO A 175 8.58 0.67 9.68
CA PRO A 175 8.58 2.12 9.69
C PRO A 175 9.95 2.70 9.30
N ILE A 176 9.90 3.81 8.59
CA ILE A 176 11.06 4.54 8.10
C ILE A 176 11.38 5.67 9.09
N ASP A 177 12.50 5.54 9.79
CA ASP A 177 13.04 6.58 10.68
C ASP A 177 14.14 7.42 10.00
N ASP A 178 14.73 8.35 10.74
CA ASP A 178 15.79 9.23 10.24
C ASP A 178 17.20 8.60 10.29
N TRP A 179 17.30 7.32 10.66
CA TRP A 179 18.52 6.57 11.02
C TRP A 179 19.25 7.04 12.29
N SER A 180 18.62 7.82 13.18
CA SER A 180 19.25 8.22 14.45
C SER A 180 19.33 7.08 15.48
N GLY A 181 18.41 6.13 15.44
CA GLY A 181 18.32 5.02 16.40
C GLY A 181 19.08 3.75 15.99
N PRO A 182 19.57 2.94 16.94
CA PRO A 182 20.15 1.64 16.63
C PRO A 182 19.15 0.67 15.98
N LEU A 183 17.84 0.86 16.23
CA LEU A 183 16.77 0.07 15.61
C LEU A 183 16.61 0.36 14.11
N GLY A 184 16.56 1.63 13.68
CA GLY A 184 16.52 2.02 12.27
C GLY A 184 17.71 1.49 11.47
N TRP A 185 18.89 1.47 12.10
CA TRP A 185 20.04 0.74 11.56
C TRP A 185 19.74 -0.76 11.44
N THR A 186 19.33 -1.48 12.49
CA THR A 186 19.05 -2.93 12.35
C THR A 186 17.99 -3.28 11.30
N ALA A 187 16.99 -2.42 11.10
CA ALA A 187 15.94 -2.55 10.08
C ALA A 187 16.49 -2.37 8.65
N GLN A 188 17.17 -1.26 8.38
CA GLN A 188 17.58 -0.87 7.03
C GLN A 188 18.97 -1.42 6.65
N PHE A 189 19.83 -1.79 7.60
CA PHE A 189 21.20 -2.25 7.36
C PHE A 189 21.30 -3.49 6.43
N PRO A 190 20.41 -4.51 6.47
CA PRO A 190 20.40 -5.58 5.47
C PRO A 190 20.17 -5.09 4.03
N ARG A 191 19.36 -4.04 3.83
CA ARG A 191 19.16 -3.36 2.54
C ARG A 191 20.40 -2.54 2.16
N ILE A 192 20.97 -1.77 3.09
CA ILE A 192 22.20 -0.98 2.89
C ILE A 192 23.37 -1.90 2.47
N LEU A 193 23.56 -3.03 3.17
CA LEU A 193 24.56 -4.06 2.86
C LEU A 193 24.39 -4.67 1.45
N THR A 194 23.15 -4.82 0.97
CA THR A 194 22.84 -5.40 -0.35
C THR A 194 22.78 -4.37 -1.48
N ALA A 195 22.57 -3.09 -1.16
CA ALA A 195 22.63 -1.96 -2.10
C ALA A 195 24.06 -1.48 -2.36
N HIS A 196 24.86 -1.20 -1.33
CA HIS A 196 26.17 -0.56 -1.51
C HIS A 196 27.13 -1.41 -2.35
N ARG A 197 27.63 -0.78 -3.43
CA ARG A 197 28.61 -1.35 -4.37
C ARG A 197 30.06 -1.10 -3.92
N ALA A 198 30.28 -0.27 -2.90
CA ALA A 198 31.58 0.05 -2.33
C ALA A 198 32.28 -1.18 -1.69
N TRP A 199 33.61 -1.17 -1.64
CA TRP A 199 34.42 -2.35 -1.32
C TRP A 199 34.17 -2.98 0.06
N PRO A 200 33.91 -2.24 1.17
CA PRO A 200 33.69 -2.85 2.48
C PRO A 200 32.41 -3.69 2.50
N PHE A 201 31.33 -3.16 1.90
CA PHE A 201 30.04 -3.85 1.77
C PHE A 201 30.15 -5.10 0.87
N ARG A 202 30.99 -5.07 -0.18
CA ARG A 202 31.31 -6.26 -0.98
C ARG A 202 32.07 -7.31 -0.18
N LEU A 203 32.99 -6.91 0.70
CA LEU A 203 33.70 -7.83 1.59
C LEU A 203 32.76 -8.45 2.63
N ILE A 204 31.92 -7.65 3.30
CA ILE A 204 30.91 -8.13 4.25
C ILE A 204 29.94 -9.12 3.57
N ARG A 205 29.46 -8.80 2.36
CA ARG A 205 28.62 -9.73 1.58
C ARG A 205 29.30 -11.04 1.21
N LYS A 206 30.62 -11.03 0.95
CA LYS A 206 31.42 -12.24 0.67
C LYS A 206 31.61 -13.09 1.93
N LEU A 207 31.74 -12.48 3.11
CA LEU A 207 31.97 -13.17 4.38
C LEU A 207 30.68 -13.70 5.02
N ALA A 208 29.63 -12.89 5.11
CA ALA A 208 28.36 -13.28 5.73
C ALA A 208 27.43 -14.08 4.78
N GLY A 209 27.64 -13.96 3.47
CA GLY A 209 26.87 -14.61 2.41
C GLY A 209 25.64 -13.81 1.99
N TYR A 210 25.55 -13.45 0.72
CA TYR A 210 24.45 -12.65 0.14
C TYR A 210 23.05 -13.21 0.44
N GLN A 211 22.88 -14.53 0.27
CA GLN A 211 21.64 -15.26 0.60
C GLN A 211 21.22 -15.07 2.07
N ARG A 212 22.16 -15.13 3.01
CA ARG A 212 21.88 -14.91 4.46
C ARG A 212 21.51 -13.46 4.77
N ILE A 213 22.16 -12.49 4.14
CA ILE A 213 21.81 -11.07 4.33
C ILE A 213 20.42 -10.77 3.74
N ARG A 214 20.08 -11.33 2.57
CA ARG A 214 18.73 -11.22 1.99
C ARG A 214 17.68 -11.86 2.91
N ALA A 215 17.94 -13.05 3.44
CA ALA A 215 17.05 -13.71 4.38
C ALA A 215 16.92 -12.96 5.72
N LEU A 216 17.97 -12.26 6.18
CA LEU A 216 17.90 -11.34 7.32
C LEU A 216 17.04 -10.11 7.01
N GLY A 217 17.14 -9.55 5.80
CA GLY A 217 16.24 -8.49 5.35
C GLY A 217 14.77 -8.94 5.23
N GLN A 218 14.52 -10.20 4.88
CA GLN A 218 13.16 -10.76 4.82
C GLN A 218 12.60 -11.16 6.20
N ARG A 219 13.44 -11.28 7.24
CA ARG A 219 12.98 -11.54 8.61
C ARG A 219 12.20 -10.38 9.22
N SER A 220 12.26 -9.18 8.67
CA SER A 220 11.48 -8.04 9.15
C SER A 220 9.97 -8.19 8.91
N ARG A 221 9.56 -8.96 7.88
CA ARG A 221 8.15 -9.33 7.63
C ARG A 221 7.60 -10.35 8.66
N ARG A 222 8.39 -10.73 9.67
CA ARG A 222 8.03 -11.67 10.74
C ARG A 222 7.79 -10.92 12.03
N PHE A 223 6.53 -10.64 12.29
CA PHE A 223 6.09 -10.03 13.55
C PHE A 223 5.82 -11.12 14.59
N PRO A 224 5.82 -10.82 15.90
CA PRO A 224 5.54 -11.80 16.93
C PRO A 224 4.16 -12.48 16.73
N GLY A 225 4.18 -13.71 16.19
CA GLY A 225 2.99 -14.50 15.90
C GLY A 225 2.43 -14.41 14.48
N ARG A 226 2.98 -13.60 13.57
CA ARG A 226 2.51 -13.49 12.16
C ARG A 226 3.66 -13.30 11.16
N ASP A 227 3.62 -14.04 10.04
CA ASP A 227 4.53 -13.90 8.90
C ASP A 227 3.73 -13.29 7.72
N PHE A 228 4.10 -12.11 7.22
CA PHE A 228 3.41 -11.47 6.09
C PHE A 228 3.98 -11.93 4.73
N PRO A 229 3.12 -12.38 3.77
CA PRO A 229 3.56 -12.80 2.43
C PRO A 229 4.19 -11.64 1.63
N ILE A 230 4.94 -11.95 0.58
CA ILE A 230 5.49 -10.91 -0.31
C ILE A 230 4.33 -10.33 -1.15
N GLY A 231 4.15 -9.01 -1.13
CA GLY A 231 3.06 -8.32 -1.81
C GLY A 231 1.89 -7.85 -0.92
N SER A 232 1.99 -8.05 0.40
CA SER A 232 1.09 -7.43 1.39
C SER A 232 1.69 -6.15 1.99
N SER A 233 0.85 -5.18 2.37
CA SER A 233 1.24 -3.93 3.05
C SER A 233 1.54 -4.10 4.55
N GLY A 234 1.13 -5.20 5.17
CA GLY A 234 1.46 -5.51 6.58
C GLY A 234 0.44 -5.00 7.60
N ASP A 235 0.91 -4.65 8.81
CA ASP A 235 0.04 -4.17 9.89
C ASP A 235 -0.41 -2.70 9.67
N PHE A 236 -1.48 -2.26 10.34
CA PHE A 236 -2.18 -1.03 9.99
C PHE A 236 -2.58 -0.16 11.19
N GLY A 237 -2.89 1.12 10.89
CA GLY A 237 -3.45 2.09 11.83
C GLY A 237 -2.66 2.21 13.13
N SER A 238 -3.33 2.02 14.27
CA SER A 238 -2.73 2.11 15.61
C SER A 238 -1.72 0.99 15.95
N ASN A 239 -1.66 -0.09 15.18
CA ASN A 239 -0.70 -1.19 15.43
C ASN A 239 0.71 -0.87 14.91
N LEU A 240 0.83 0.14 14.02
CA LEU A 240 2.11 0.52 13.41
C LEU A 240 3.13 0.95 14.46
N THR A 241 4.22 0.19 14.57
CA THR A 241 5.24 0.31 15.63
C THR A 241 6.19 1.52 15.49
N GLY A 242 5.92 2.44 14.56
CA GLY A 242 6.76 3.59 14.25
C GLY A 242 6.36 4.86 14.99
N THR A 243 7.09 5.94 14.73
CA THR A 243 6.74 7.27 15.24
C THR A 243 5.90 8.02 14.22
N TRP A 244 4.69 8.42 14.63
CA TRP A 244 3.81 9.32 13.88
C TRP A 244 4.33 10.77 13.99
N VAL A 245 4.62 11.42 12.84
CA VAL A 245 5.26 12.75 12.75
C VAL A 245 4.41 13.74 11.94
N SER A 246 4.76 15.03 11.94
CA SER A 246 4.07 16.07 11.13
C SER A 246 4.35 15.96 9.63
N GLY A 247 3.55 16.65 8.80
CA GLY A 247 3.74 16.72 7.35
C GLY A 247 5.16 17.11 6.95
N ASP A 248 5.68 18.23 7.46
CA ASP A 248 7.03 18.69 7.14
C ASP A 248 8.13 17.70 7.56
N ALA A 249 7.92 16.98 8.67
CA ALA A 249 8.86 15.96 9.12
C ALA A 249 8.84 14.72 8.21
N VAL A 250 7.66 14.26 7.77
CA VAL A 250 7.56 13.12 6.84
C VAL A 250 8.06 13.48 5.43
N LYS A 251 7.80 14.71 4.96
CA LYS A 251 8.38 15.27 3.72
C LYS A 251 9.92 15.28 3.77
N ALA A 252 10.50 15.70 4.91
CA ALA A 252 11.95 15.67 5.12
C ALA A 252 12.52 14.24 5.22
N LEU A 253 11.82 13.29 5.83
CA LEU A 253 12.18 11.87 5.86
C LEU A 253 12.18 11.26 4.45
N TRP A 254 11.12 11.46 3.67
CA TRP A 254 11.03 10.95 2.30
C TRP A 254 12.18 11.46 1.45
N HIS A 255 12.45 12.78 1.45
CA HIS A 255 13.57 13.35 0.69
C HIS A 255 14.94 12.81 1.13
N ARG A 256 15.15 12.50 2.42
CA ARG A 256 16.39 11.87 2.92
C ARG A 256 16.56 10.46 2.34
N HIS A 257 15.53 9.63 2.40
CA HIS A 257 15.58 8.24 1.93
C HIS A 257 15.62 8.16 0.41
N TYR A 258 14.74 8.86 -0.30
CA TYR A 258 14.69 8.89 -1.76
C TYR A 258 16.07 9.26 -2.35
N ARG A 259 16.71 10.33 -1.87
CA ARG A 259 18.05 10.73 -2.31
C ARG A 259 19.11 9.66 -2.00
N HIS A 260 19.04 9.01 -0.83
CA HIS A 260 19.97 7.95 -0.47
C HIS A 260 19.85 6.73 -1.40
N TRP A 261 18.65 6.20 -1.62
CA TRP A 261 18.46 5.00 -2.44
C TRP A 261 18.73 5.26 -3.92
N THR A 262 18.18 6.36 -4.48
CA THR A 262 18.42 6.71 -5.89
C THR A 262 19.90 6.95 -6.20
N SER A 263 20.66 7.59 -5.30
CA SER A 263 22.12 7.76 -5.48
C SER A 263 22.91 6.43 -5.56
N HIS A 264 22.33 5.32 -5.10
CA HIS A 264 22.91 3.99 -5.17
C HIS A 264 22.40 3.14 -6.34
N GLY A 265 21.55 3.69 -7.22
CA GLY A 265 20.87 2.91 -8.26
C GLY A 265 19.88 1.90 -7.64
N ARG A 266 19.10 2.38 -6.67
CA ARG A 266 17.98 1.68 -6.06
C ARG A 266 16.74 2.56 -6.16
N GLU A 267 15.63 1.91 -6.46
CA GLU A 267 14.29 2.46 -6.26
C GLU A 267 14.02 2.68 -4.76
N PHE A 268 13.14 3.63 -4.46
CA PHE A 268 12.64 3.86 -3.11
C PHE A 268 11.13 3.67 -3.14
N TRP A 269 10.64 2.71 -2.37
CA TRP A 269 9.28 2.20 -2.42
C TRP A 269 8.74 2.11 -1.00
N CYS A 270 7.65 2.81 -0.72
CA CYS A 270 7.07 2.95 0.61
C CYS A 270 5.64 3.47 0.54
N ASP A 271 4.86 3.13 1.58
CA ASP A 271 3.51 3.64 1.78
C ASP A 271 3.55 4.85 2.73
N LEU A 272 2.74 5.87 2.45
CA LEU A 272 2.41 6.95 3.38
C LEU A 272 1.17 6.53 4.16
N HIS A 273 1.38 6.18 5.42
CA HIS A 273 0.29 6.12 6.38
C HIS A 273 -0.02 7.54 6.88
N ALA A 274 -1.29 7.90 6.91
CA ALA A 274 -1.80 9.17 7.41
C ALA A 274 -2.85 8.94 8.49
N SER A 275 -2.85 9.78 9.53
CA SER A 275 -3.84 9.75 10.60
C SER A 275 -4.34 11.14 10.96
N ARG A 276 -5.59 11.18 11.45
CA ARG A 276 -6.25 12.39 11.96
C ARG A 276 -5.74 12.76 13.37
N GLU A 277 -5.31 11.77 14.14
CA GLU A 277 -4.81 11.89 15.52
C GLU A 277 -3.46 11.18 15.72
#